data_AF-A0A4Q2KAA8-F1
#
_entry.id   AF-A0A4Q2KAA8-F1
#
_cell.length_a   1.000
_cell.length_b   1.000
_cell.length_c   1.000
_cell.angle_alpha   90.00
_cell.angle_beta   90.00
_cell.angle_gamma   90.00
#
_symmetry.space_group_name_H-M   'P 1'
#
loop_
_entity.id
_entity.type
_entity.pdbx_description
1 polymer ?
#
loop_
_entity_poly.entity_id
_entity_poly.type
_entity_poly.pdbx_seq_one_letter_code
_entity_poly.pdbx_strand_id
1 'polypeptide(L)'
;MKYVYMVQLDRSATDSDSIETELYEDYDKAYDRYKDIISEQLKNFWKNEVNFDTDGDPGEEYEFFEEDNNSNESDVYWHLSLKYDYYIHTFVDLIRTPLYTKRSDEPQYIVRYKENEYSFRSGVAAYIFHAGILNDMGKRKADILLEYVDLVYDCYISDVNNTNLGKLADYIAENWKSLRKTDRYAILEKYYSEADL
;
A
#
# COMPACT_ATOMS: atom_id res chain seq x y z
N MET A 1 -10.39 12.85 11.00
CA MET A 1 -10.25 11.55 10.31
C MET A 1 -9.43 11.84 9.05
N LYS A 2 -8.40 11.05 8.72
CA LYS A 2 -7.75 11.20 7.40
C LYS A 2 -8.66 10.53 6.36
N TYR A 3 -8.66 11.05 5.14
CA TYR A 3 -9.40 10.51 4.02
C TYR A 3 -8.45 10.25 2.86
N VAL A 4 -8.80 9.29 2.03
CA VAL A 4 -8.30 9.15 0.67
C VAL A 4 -9.49 9.38 -0.25
N TYR A 5 -9.24 10.11 -1.31
CA TYR A 5 -10.22 10.47 -2.32
C TYR A 5 -9.92 9.65 -3.56
N MET A 6 -10.91 8.90 -4.01
CA MET A 6 -10.81 8.06 -5.19
C MET A 6 -11.61 8.69 -6.31
N VAL A 7 -10.95 8.99 -7.43
CA VAL A 7 -11.60 9.40 -8.67
C VAL A 7 -11.67 8.17 -9.56
N GLN A 8 -12.87 7.73 -9.89
CA GLN A 8 -13.11 6.58 -10.76
C GLN A 8 -13.75 7.03 -12.05
N LEU A 9 -13.27 6.50 -13.17
CA LEU A 9 -13.90 6.62 -14.49
C LEU A 9 -14.31 5.21 -14.92
N ASP A 10 -15.60 4.95 -15.00
CA ASP A 10 -16.18 3.79 -15.67
C ASP A 10 -16.73 4.23 -17.03
N ARG A 11 -16.17 3.67 -18.10
CA ARG A 11 -16.52 4.03 -19.47
C ARG A 11 -16.79 2.77 -20.25
N SER A 12 -17.96 2.71 -20.88
CA SER A 12 -18.36 1.61 -21.73
C SER A 12 -18.92 2.09 -23.06
N ALA A 13 -18.54 1.39 -24.13
CA ALA A 13 -18.99 1.54 -25.50
C ALA A 13 -19.26 0.16 -26.11
N THR A 14 -19.83 0.16 -27.32
CA THR A 14 -20.20 -1.08 -28.02
C THR A 14 -19.03 -2.03 -28.29
N ASP A 15 -17.80 -1.53 -28.35
CA ASP A 15 -16.60 -2.27 -28.70
C ASP A 15 -15.48 -2.20 -27.65
N SER A 16 -15.65 -1.40 -26.59
CA SER A 16 -14.64 -1.23 -25.54
C SER A 16 -15.24 -0.77 -24.22
N ASP A 17 -14.75 -1.37 -23.14
CA ASP A 17 -15.06 -1.01 -21.76
C ASP A 17 -13.77 -0.84 -20.94
N SER A 18 -13.79 0.06 -19.96
CA SER A 18 -12.63 0.37 -19.13
C SER A 18 -13.06 0.99 -17.80
N ILE A 19 -12.43 0.53 -16.73
CA ILE A 19 -12.49 1.19 -15.42
C ILE A 19 -11.10 1.71 -15.07
N GLU A 20 -10.98 3.02 -14.88
CA GLU A 20 -9.78 3.70 -14.45
C GLU A 20 -9.98 4.28 -13.04
N THR A 21 -8.92 4.27 -12.23
CA THR A 21 -9.00 4.71 -10.82
C THR A 21 -7.75 5.46 -10.42
N GLU A 22 -7.94 6.65 -9.85
CA GLU A 22 -6.89 7.51 -9.34
C GLU A 22 -7.13 7.83 -7.85
N LEU A 23 -6.06 7.87 -7.05
CA LEU A 23 -6.13 8.13 -5.61
C LEU A 23 -5.42 9.42 -5.23
N TYR A 24 -6.05 10.20 -4.36
CA TYR A 24 -5.59 11.50 -3.92
C TYR A 24 -5.66 11.62 -2.39
N GLU A 25 -4.68 12.29 -1.78
CA GLU A 25 -4.71 12.65 -0.36
C GLU A 25 -5.41 13.99 -0.09
N ASP A 26 -5.62 14.79 -1.14
CA ASP A 26 -6.15 16.14 -1.11
C ASP A 26 -7.45 16.21 -1.92
N TYR A 27 -8.51 16.73 -1.31
CA TYR A 27 -9.84 16.75 -1.94
C TYR A 27 -9.88 17.67 -3.16
N ASP A 28 -9.31 18.87 -3.05
CA ASP A 28 -9.38 19.88 -4.11
C ASP A 28 -8.71 19.37 -5.38
N LYS A 29 -7.55 18.70 -5.24
CA LYS A 29 -6.89 18.03 -6.38
C LYS A 29 -7.70 16.89 -6.97
N ALA A 30 -8.37 16.10 -6.13
CA ALA A 30 -9.23 15.01 -6.60
C ALA A 30 -10.45 15.57 -7.36
N TYR A 31 -11.02 16.66 -6.87
CA TYR A 31 -12.15 17.35 -7.47
C TYR A 31 -11.78 18.02 -8.80
N ASP A 32 -10.63 18.70 -8.86
CA ASP A 32 -10.08 19.23 -10.12
C ASP A 32 -9.92 18.11 -11.16
N ARG A 33 -9.33 16.97 -10.76
CA ARG A 33 -9.19 15.82 -11.67
C ARG A 33 -10.55 15.25 -12.11
N TYR A 34 -11.50 15.15 -11.20
CA TYR A 34 -12.87 14.71 -11.50
C TYR A 34 -13.51 15.59 -12.59
N LYS A 35 -13.38 16.93 -12.48
CA LYS A 35 -13.88 17.87 -13.52
C LYS A 35 -13.10 17.79 -14.83
N ASP A 36 -11.79 17.55 -14.76
CA ASP A 36 -10.95 17.36 -15.94
C ASP A 36 -11.37 16.11 -16.72
N ILE A 37 -11.62 14.98 -16.03
CA ILE A 37 -12.08 13.74 -16.67
C ILE A 37 -13.42 13.95 -17.38
N ILE A 38 -14.40 14.58 -16.73
CA ILE A 38 -15.70 14.90 -17.36
C ILE A 38 -15.48 15.72 -18.63
N SER A 39 -14.65 16.77 -18.54
CA SER A 39 -14.32 17.62 -19.68
C SER A 39 -13.63 16.86 -20.82
N GLU A 40 -12.74 15.91 -20.49
CA GLU A 40 -12.06 15.05 -21.46
C GLU A 40 -13.03 14.07 -22.14
N GLN A 41 -13.92 13.43 -21.37
CA GLN A 41 -14.91 12.50 -21.92
C GLN A 41 -15.92 13.23 -22.83
N LEU A 42 -16.38 14.42 -22.45
CA LEU A 42 -17.24 15.25 -23.32
C LEU A 42 -16.54 15.68 -24.61
N LYS A 43 -15.24 16.00 -24.55
CA LYS A 43 -14.46 16.44 -25.72
C LYS A 43 -14.07 15.31 -26.66
N ASN A 44 -13.93 14.08 -26.15
CA ASN A 44 -13.36 12.96 -26.90
C ASN A 44 -14.38 11.86 -27.15
N PHE A 45 -15.01 11.34 -26.09
CA PHE A 45 -15.91 10.20 -26.17
C PHE A 45 -17.30 10.59 -26.65
N TRP A 46 -17.91 11.59 -26.01
CA TRP A 46 -19.25 12.11 -26.38
C TRP A 46 -19.20 13.23 -27.43
N LYS A 47 -18.06 13.38 -28.10
CA LYS A 47 -17.81 14.50 -29.00
C LYS A 47 -18.82 14.56 -30.13
N ASN A 48 -19.57 15.66 -30.20
CA ASN A 48 -20.66 15.89 -31.16
C ASN A 48 -21.88 14.96 -31.01
N GLU A 49 -21.86 14.03 -30.05
CA GLU A 49 -22.99 13.14 -29.76
C GLU A 49 -23.91 13.77 -28.71
N VAL A 50 -23.31 14.37 -27.68
CA VAL A 50 -24.03 15.00 -26.57
C VAL A 50 -23.79 16.49 -26.60
N ASN A 51 -24.87 17.27 -26.52
CA ASN A 51 -24.81 18.70 -26.30
C ASN A 51 -25.77 19.06 -25.17
N PHE A 52 -25.21 19.49 -24.05
CA PHE A 52 -25.99 20.00 -22.93
C PHE A 52 -26.63 21.33 -23.30
N ASP A 53 -27.89 21.50 -22.95
CA ASP A 53 -28.58 22.77 -23.08
C ASP A 53 -28.20 23.75 -21.95
N THR A 54 -28.89 24.90 -21.88
CA THR A 54 -28.61 25.93 -20.87
C THR A 54 -28.94 25.51 -19.45
N ASP A 55 -29.79 24.50 -19.30
CA ASP A 55 -30.26 24.00 -18.01
C ASP A 55 -29.48 22.75 -17.57
N GLY A 56 -28.52 22.29 -18.38
CA GLY A 56 -27.72 21.10 -18.11
C GLY A 56 -28.41 19.80 -18.50
N ASP A 57 -29.38 19.83 -19.40
CA ASP A 57 -30.03 18.63 -19.94
C ASP A 57 -29.29 18.15 -21.22
N PRO A 58 -28.81 16.89 -21.28
CA PRO A 58 -28.22 16.33 -22.49
C PRO A 58 -29.24 15.90 -23.57
N GLY A 59 -30.53 15.94 -23.26
CA GLY A 59 -31.62 15.60 -24.17
C GLY A 59 -32.25 14.23 -23.90
N GLU A 60 -33.41 13.98 -24.51
CA GLU A 60 -34.28 12.84 -24.18
C GLU A 60 -33.69 11.45 -24.48
N GLU A 61 -32.64 11.38 -25.31
CA GLU A 61 -31.95 10.14 -25.68
C GLU A 61 -31.01 9.63 -24.58
N TYR A 62 -30.72 10.48 -23.59
CA TYR A 62 -29.76 10.22 -22.52
C TYR A 62 -30.44 10.12 -21.16
N GLU A 63 -29.80 9.40 -20.26
CA GLU A 63 -30.06 9.45 -18.82
C GLU A 63 -28.86 10.10 -18.16
N PHE A 64 -29.15 11.10 -17.32
CA PHE A 64 -28.13 11.93 -16.70
C PHE A 64 -28.42 12.13 -15.22
N PHE A 65 -27.43 11.84 -14.39
CA PHE A 65 -27.48 12.04 -12.95
C PHE A 65 -26.17 12.70 -12.50
N GLU A 66 -26.28 13.76 -11.71
CA GLU A 66 -25.13 14.40 -11.11
C GLU A 66 -25.41 14.81 -9.67
N GLU A 67 -24.37 14.74 -8.86
CA GLU A 67 -24.29 15.38 -7.55
C GLU A 67 -22.98 16.15 -7.52
N ASP A 68 -23.06 17.45 -7.82
CA ASP A 68 -21.90 18.32 -7.82
C ASP A 68 -21.75 19.02 -6.46
N ASN A 69 -21.23 18.28 -5.48
CA ASN A 69 -20.99 18.82 -4.16
C ASN A 69 -19.51 19.14 -3.88
N ASN A 70 -19.10 20.37 -4.18
CA ASN A 70 -17.75 20.87 -3.85
C ASN A 70 -17.53 21.16 -2.34
N SER A 71 -18.51 20.89 -1.46
CA SER A 71 -18.32 21.06 -0.01
C SER A 71 -17.61 19.88 0.67
N ASN A 72 -17.35 18.78 -0.06
CA ASN A 72 -16.81 17.53 0.48
C ASN A 72 -17.69 16.92 1.60
N GLU A 73 -18.99 17.23 1.61
CA GLU A 73 -19.92 16.74 2.64
C GLU A 73 -20.68 15.47 2.21
N SER A 74 -20.82 15.24 0.90
CA SER A 74 -21.47 14.07 0.30
C SER A 74 -20.60 13.43 -0.79
N ASP A 75 -21.06 12.29 -1.30
CA ASP A 75 -20.49 11.68 -2.51
C ASP A 75 -20.72 12.61 -3.71
N VAL A 76 -19.76 12.62 -4.64
CA VAL A 76 -19.78 13.45 -5.84
C VAL A 76 -19.73 12.52 -7.05
N TYR A 77 -20.63 12.70 -8.00
CA TYR A 77 -20.70 11.85 -9.18
C TYR A 77 -21.29 12.58 -10.38
N TRP A 78 -20.91 12.14 -11.57
CA TRP A 78 -21.43 12.59 -12.85
C TRP A 78 -21.62 11.37 -13.74
N HIS A 79 -22.86 11.02 -14.02
CA HIS A 79 -23.22 9.79 -14.72
C HIS A 79 -24.04 10.11 -15.96
N LEU A 80 -23.53 9.74 -17.13
CA LEU A 80 -24.22 9.89 -18.40
C LEU A 80 -24.27 8.55 -19.13
N SER A 81 -25.46 8.15 -19.56
CA SER A 81 -25.67 6.93 -20.35
C SER A 81 -26.73 7.14 -21.44
N LEU A 82 -26.76 6.26 -22.44
CA LEU A 82 -27.91 6.19 -23.33
C LEU A 82 -29.11 5.58 -22.59
N LYS A 83 -30.28 6.20 -22.76
CA LYS A 83 -31.52 5.84 -22.06
C LYS A 83 -32.00 4.41 -22.30
N TYR A 84 -31.72 3.87 -23.48
CA TYR A 84 -32.16 2.52 -23.88
C TYR A 84 -31.01 1.53 -24.01
N ASP A 85 -29.77 1.96 -23.74
CA ASP A 85 -28.59 1.11 -23.78
C ASP A 85 -27.57 1.55 -22.72
N TYR A 86 -27.80 1.09 -21.49
CA TYR A 86 -26.95 1.38 -20.34
C TYR A 86 -25.51 0.84 -20.49
N TYR A 87 -25.23 -0.02 -21.48
CA TYR A 87 -23.87 -0.47 -21.80
C TYR A 87 -23.07 0.57 -22.58
N ILE A 88 -23.66 1.72 -22.94
CA ILE A 88 -22.96 2.88 -23.47
C ILE A 88 -23.06 4.01 -22.46
N HIS A 89 -21.99 4.23 -21.72
CA HIS A 89 -21.98 5.18 -20.61
C HIS A 89 -20.60 5.75 -20.28
N THR A 90 -20.63 6.82 -19.49
CA THR A 90 -19.50 7.39 -18.78
C THR A 90 -19.96 7.76 -17.38
N PHE A 91 -19.42 7.08 -16.38
CA PHE A 91 -19.65 7.37 -14.98
C PHE A 91 -18.33 7.83 -14.36
N VAL A 92 -18.37 9.02 -13.77
CA VAL A 92 -17.24 9.59 -13.05
C VAL A 92 -17.66 9.75 -11.60
N ASP A 93 -16.95 9.09 -10.69
CA ASP A 93 -17.22 9.12 -9.26
C ASP A 93 -16.04 9.73 -8.50
N LEU A 94 -16.31 10.60 -7.53
CA LEU A 94 -15.36 11.05 -6.53
C LEU A 94 -15.81 10.55 -5.15
N ILE A 95 -15.16 9.49 -4.71
CA ILE A 95 -15.52 8.75 -3.50
C ILE A 95 -14.57 9.13 -2.36
N ARG A 96 -15.14 9.63 -1.26
CA ARG A 96 -14.39 9.89 -0.03
C ARG A 96 -14.35 8.65 0.84
N THR A 97 -13.19 8.00 0.89
CA THR A 97 -12.99 6.84 1.76
C THR A 97 -12.27 7.27 3.03
N PRO A 98 -12.84 7.04 4.23
CA PRO A 98 -12.10 7.25 5.48
C PRO A 98 -10.90 6.32 5.53
N LEU A 99 -9.72 6.91 5.66
CA LEU A 99 -8.53 6.19 6.06
C LEU A 99 -8.73 5.83 7.53
N TYR A 100 -9.16 4.59 7.78
CA TYR A 100 -9.07 3.95 9.09
C TYR A 100 -7.60 3.77 9.43
N THR A 101 -6.94 4.86 9.79
CA THR A 101 -5.65 4.83 10.48
C THR A 101 -5.97 4.53 11.94
N LYS A 102 -6.31 3.26 12.22
CA LYS A 102 -6.16 2.77 13.57
C LYS A 102 -4.67 2.91 13.87
N ARG A 103 -4.32 3.91 14.68
CA ARG A 103 -2.96 4.31 15.02
C ARG A 103 -2.23 3.26 15.89
N SER A 104 -2.55 1.97 15.71
CA SER A 104 -2.11 0.87 16.57
C SER A 104 -2.00 -0.49 15.85
N ASP A 105 -2.02 -0.55 14.51
CA ASP A 105 -1.76 -1.82 13.81
C ASP A 105 -0.33 -1.78 13.25
N GLU A 106 0.68 -1.75 14.13
CA GLU A 106 2.01 -2.23 13.73
C GLU A 106 1.80 -3.66 13.20
N PRO A 107 2.22 -3.98 11.97
CA PRO A 107 2.00 -5.30 11.40
C PRO A 107 2.59 -6.36 12.35
N GLN A 108 1.74 -7.29 12.79
CA GLN A 108 2.15 -8.42 13.61
C GLN A 108 2.55 -9.57 12.68
N TYR A 109 3.80 -9.99 12.77
CA TYR A 109 4.33 -11.11 12.02
C TYR A 109 4.31 -12.34 12.90
N ILE A 110 3.48 -13.31 12.54
CA ILE A 110 3.31 -14.55 13.29
C ILE A 110 4.10 -15.65 12.60
N VAL A 111 5.11 -16.20 13.28
CA VAL A 111 5.86 -17.38 12.83
C VAL A 111 5.45 -18.57 13.68
N ARG A 112 4.95 -19.61 13.03
CA ARG A 112 4.68 -20.90 13.67
C ARG A 112 5.88 -21.83 13.45
N TYR A 113 6.52 -22.25 14.53
CA TYR A 113 7.68 -23.13 14.48
C TYR A 113 7.60 -24.19 15.57
N LYS A 114 7.64 -25.46 15.15
CA LYS A 114 7.27 -26.62 16.00
C LYS A 114 5.85 -26.44 16.54
N GLU A 115 5.63 -26.69 17.82
CA GLU A 115 4.32 -26.55 18.50
C GLU A 115 4.09 -25.15 19.10
N ASN A 116 4.91 -24.15 18.73
CA ASN A 116 4.87 -22.81 19.30
C ASN A 116 4.56 -21.74 18.24
N GLU A 117 3.99 -20.64 18.72
CA GLU A 117 3.70 -19.44 17.94
C GLU A 117 4.52 -18.27 18.48
N TYR A 118 5.22 -17.57 17.59
CA TYR A 118 6.06 -16.41 17.90
C TYR A 118 5.55 -15.19 17.18
N SER A 119 5.45 -14.07 17.89
CA SER A 119 4.91 -12.81 17.37
C SER A 119 6.02 -11.75 17.34
N PHE A 120 6.22 -11.14 16.18
CA PHE A 120 7.15 -10.03 15.98
C PHE A 120 6.41 -8.79 15.49
N ARG A 121 6.93 -7.61 15.81
CA ARG A 121 6.41 -6.32 15.34
C ARG A 121 7.10 -5.80 14.08
N SER A 122 8.07 -6.57 13.56
CA SER A 122 8.87 -6.21 12.40
C SER A 122 9.10 -7.44 11.53
N GLY A 123 8.91 -7.28 10.21
CA GLY A 123 9.17 -8.34 9.23
C GLY A 123 10.64 -8.72 9.18
N VAL A 124 11.53 -7.77 9.49
CA VAL A 124 12.97 -7.99 9.66
C VAL A 124 13.24 -8.97 10.80
N ALA A 125 12.63 -8.77 11.97
CA ALA A 125 12.79 -9.68 13.10
C ALA A 125 12.24 -11.09 12.80
N ALA A 126 11.10 -11.18 12.09
CA ALA A 126 10.56 -12.46 11.64
C ALA A 126 11.49 -13.16 10.62
N TYR A 127 12.12 -12.40 9.72
CA TYR A 127 13.12 -12.93 8.79
C TYR A 127 14.39 -13.43 9.52
N ILE A 128 14.90 -12.66 10.49
CA ILE A 128 16.05 -13.08 11.31
C ILE A 128 15.72 -14.36 12.07
N PHE A 129 14.50 -14.49 12.60
CA PHE A 129 14.06 -15.72 13.24
C PHE A 129 14.11 -16.91 12.29
N HIS A 130 13.65 -16.74 11.04
CA HIS A 130 13.77 -17.75 10.00
C HIS A 130 15.25 -18.09 9.69
N ALA A 131 16.11 -17.09 9.53
CA ALA A 131 17.54 -17.28 9.33
C ALA A 131 18.20 -18.03 10.51
N GLY A 132 17.80 -17.73 11.75
CA GLY A 132 18.26 -18.44 12.94
C GLY A 132 17.83 -19.90 12.97
N ILE A 133 16.65 -20.24 12.44
CA ILE A 133 16.23 -21.64 12.26
C ILE A 133 17.15 -22.35 11.26
N LEU A 134 17.44 -21.71 10.12
CA LEU A 134 18.35 -22.28 9.11
C LEU A 134 19.78 -22.44 9.64
N ASN A 135 20.21 -21.55 10.54
CA ASN A 135 21.50 -21.60 11.23
C ASN A 135 21.50 -22.42 12.53
N ASP A 136 20.50 -23.29 12.75
CA ASP A 136 20.45 -24.21 13.90
C ASP A 136 20.42 -23.54 15.30
N MET A 137 20.15 -22.23 15.40
CA MET A 137 20.18 -21.46 16.65
C MET A 137 19.12 -21.92 17.66
N GLY A 138 17.99 -22.45 17.19
CA GLY A 138 16.86 -22.92 18.00
C GLY A 138 16.84 -24.42 18.31
N LYS A 139 17.93 -25.15 18.01
CA LYS A 139 17.95 -26.64 18.10
C LYS A 139 17.74 -27.16 19.52
N ARG A 140 18.18 -26.42 20.55
CA ARG A 140 18.13 -26.86 21.96
C ARG A 140 17.17 -26.07 22.85
N LYS A 141 17.07 -24.75 22.66
CA LYS A 141 16.20 -23.86 23.46
C LYS A 141 15.70 -22.73 22.59
N ALA A 142 14.39 -22.45 22.65
CA ALA A 142 13.78 -21.33 21.93
C ALA A 142 14.36 -19.98 22.37
N ASP A 143 14.72 -19.84 23.65
CA ASP A 143 15.29 -18.60 24.20
C ASP A 143 16.58 -18.18 23.48
N ILE A 144 17.43 -19.16 23.09
CA ILE A 144 18.68 -18.87 22.35
C ILE A 144 18.36 -18.31 20.96
N LEU A 145 17.30 -18.81 20.32
CA LEU A 145 16.85 -18.30 19.02
C LEU A 145 16.31 -16.87 19.15
N LEU A 146 15.58 -16.56 20.23
CA LEU A 146 15.08 -15.20 20.47
C LEU A 146 16.20 -14.23 20.84
N GLU A 147 17.14 -14.63 21.70
CA GLU A 147 18.36 -13.85 22.01
C GLU A 147 19.16 -13.53 20.74
N TYR A 148 19.26 -14.51 19.83
CA TYR A 148 19.90 -14.34 18.54
C TYR A 148 19.13 -13.33 17.66
N VAL A 149 17.80 -13.41 17.62
CA VAL A 149 16.97 -12.47 16.87
C VAL A 149 17.20 -11.04 17.35
N ASP A 150 17.15 -10.82 18.67
CA ASP A 150 17.34 -9.50 19.26
C ASP A 150 18.74 -8.95 18.94
N LEU A 151 19.79 -9.78 19.06
CA LEU A 151 21.17 -9.33 18.80
C LEU A 151 21.40 -8.95 17.33
N VAL A 152 20.96 -9.78 16.38
CA VAL A 152 21.11 -9.51 14.95
C VAL A 152 20.26 -8.30 14.57
N TYR A 153 19.05 -8.18 15.11
CA TYR A 153 18.16 -7.05 14.85
C TYR A 153 18.80 -5.75 15.33
N ASP A 154 19.31 -5.71 16.56
CA ASP A 154 19.99 -4.56 17.14
C ASP A 154 21.21 -4.13 16.33
N CYS A 155 22.00 -5.10 15.84
CA CYS A 155 23.12 -4.82 14.94
C CYS A 155 22.60 -4.21 13.64
N TYR A 156 21.61 -4.83 12.99
CA TYR A 156 21.10 -4.40 11.70
C TYR A 156 20.47 -3.00 11.73
N ILE A 157 19.65 -2.67 12.73
CA ILE A 157 19.02 -1.34 12.82
C ILE A 157 19.98 -0.23 13.23
N SER A 158 21.08 -0.58 13.91
CA SER A 158 22.10 0.38 14.36
C SER A 158 23.19 0.62 13.32
N ASP A 159 23.22 -0.22 12.28
CA ASP A 159 24.21 -0.17 11.24
C ASP A 159 23.95 0.99 10.29
N VAL A 160 24.99 1.81 10.07
CA VAL A 160 24.94 2.95 9.16
C VAL A 160 25.28 2.54 7.73
N ASN A 161 25.85 1.36 7.52
CA ASN A 161 26.10 0.85 6.18
C ASN A 161 24.98 -0.11 5.75
N ASN A 162 24.81 -0.26 4.44
CA ASN A 162 23.72 -1.05 3.84
C ASN A 162 24.02 -2.56 3.92
N THR A 163 24.11 -3.10 5.13
CA THR A 163 24.48 -4.50 5.37
C THR A 163 23.45 -5.47 4.84
N ASN A 164 23.93 -6.53 4.19
CA ASN A 164 23.08 -7.64 3.82
C ASN A 164 22.66 -8.40 5.09
N LEU A 165 21.39 -8.28 5.46
CA LEU A 165 20.81 -8.89 6.67
C LEU A 165 21.08 -10.40 6.77
N GLY A 166 20.99 -11.14 5.66
CA GLY A 166 21.27 -12.57 5.64
C GLY A 166 22.73 -12.88 5.99
N LYS A 167 23.67 -12.16 5.39
CA LYS A 167 25.11 -12.34 5.69
C LYS A 167 25.47 -11.98 7.14
N LEU A 168 24.86 -10.92 7.68
CA LEU A 168 25.06 -10.54 9.08
C LEU A 168 24.51 -11.60 10.04
N ALA A 169 23.32 -12.12 9.73
CA ALA A 169 22.69 -13.21 10.47
C ALA A 169 23.60 -14.45 10.49
N ASP A 170 24.06 -14.90 9.31
CA ASP A 170 24.96 -16.06 9.18
C ASP A 170 26.26 -15.87 9.97
N TYR A 171 26.92 -14.71 9.83
CA TYR A 171 28.15 -14.41 10.58
C TYR A 171 27.96 -14.46 12.10
N ILE A 172 26.88 -13.85 12.60
CA ILE A 172 26.58 -13.84 14.04
C ILE A 172 26.28 -15.27 14.53
N ALA A 173 25.60 -16.09 13.73
CA ALA A 173 25.30 -17.47 14.09
C ALA A 173 26.58 -18.34 14.15
N GLU A 174 27.45 -18.24 13.14
CA GLU A 174 28.73 -18.94 13.09
C GLU A 174 29.63 -18.59 14.28
N ASN A 175 29.57 -17.34 14.74
CA ASN A 175 30.37 -16.80 15.83
C ASN A 175 29.58 -16.65 17.16
N TRP A 176 28.44 -17.32 17.30
CA TRP A 176 27.49 -17.07 18.38
C TRP A 176 28.11 -17.09 19.79
N LYS A 177 28.97 -18.08 20.06
CA LYS A 177 29.55 -18.28 21.40
C LYS A 177 30.42 -17.09 21.84
N SER A 178 31.14 -16.46 20.91
CA SER A 178 32.00 -15.31 21.19
C SER A 178 31.21 -13.99 21.13
N LEU A 179 30.21 -13.89 20.27
CA LEU A 179 29.51 -12.62 20.01
C LEU A 179 28.30 -12.37 20.92
N ARG A 180 27.62 -13.39 21.44
CA ARG A 180 26.36 -13.22 22.20
C ARG A 180 26.40 -12.29 23.44
N LYS A 181 27.59 -11.93 23.92
CA LYS A 181 27.80 -11.00 25.05
C LYS A 181 28.57 -9.74 24.64
N THR A 182 28.83 -9.58 23.35
CA THR A 182 29.58 -8.46 22.79
C THR A 182 28.60 -7.35 22.45
N ASP A 183 29.03 -6.10 22.63
CA ASP A 183 28.24 -4.94 22.23
C ASP A 183 28.04 -4.90 20.71
N ARG A 184 26.87 -4.43 20.25
CA ARG A 184 26.49 -4.39 18.84
C ARG A 184 27.50 -3.64 17.95
N TYR A 185 28.09 -2.54 18.42
CA TYR A 185 29.04 -1.78 17.61
C TYR A 185 30.36 -2.55 17.43
N ALA A 186 30.80 -3.26 18.48
CA ALA A 186 31.97 -4.12 18.40
C ALA A 186 31.71 -5.37 17.53
N ILE A 187 30.47 -5.87 17.47
CA ILE A 187 30.08 -6.92 16.52
C ILE A 187 30.16 -6.41 15.08
N LEU A 188 29.60 -5.23 14.79
CA LEU A 188 29.62 -4.63 13.46
C LEU A 188 31.06 -4.31 13.01
N GLU A 189 31.90 -3.75 13.89
CA GLU A 189 33.32 -3.50 13.58
C GLU A 189 34.04 -4.80 13.19
N LYS A 190 33.85 -5.87 13.96
CA LYS A 190 34.41 -7.18 13.62
C LYS A 190 33.87 -7.72 12.31
N TYR A 191 32.55 -7.66 12.12
CA TYR A 191 31.89 -8.11 10.89
C TYR A 191 32.52 -7.46 9.67
N TYR A 192 32.72 -6.14 9.65
CA TYR A 192 33.35 -5.47 8.50
C TYR A 192 34.85 -5.67 8.38
N SER A 193 35.54 -5.98 9.48
CA SER A 193 36.98 -6.28 9.42
C SER A 193 37.28 -7.70 8.92
N GLU A 194 36.32 -8.62 9.08
CA GLU A 194 36.49 -10.06 8.83
C GLU A 194 35.69 -10.55 7.62
N ALA A 195 34.52 -9.97 7.36
CA ALA A 195 33.83 -10.17 6.10
C ALA A 195 34.53 -9.28 5.08
N ASP A 196 35.17 -9.87 4.07
CA ASP A 196 35.76 -9.17 2.92
C ASP A 196 34.70 -8.33 2.17
N LEU A 197 34.26 -7.21 2.74
CA LEU A 197 33.18 -6.32 2.31
C LEU A 197 33.68 -4.89 2.11
#